data_AF-A0A8S4ALK7-F1
#
_entry.id   AF-A0A8S4ALK7-F1
#
_cell.length_a   1.000
_cell.length_b   1.000
_cell.length_c   1.000
_cell.angle_alpha   90.00
_cell.angle_beta   90.00
_cell.angle_gamma   90.00
#
_symmetry.space_group_name_H-M   'P 1'
#
loop_
_entity.id
_entity.type
_entity.pdbx_description
1 polymer ?
#
loop_
_entity_poly.entity_id
_entity_poly.type
_entity_poly.pdbx_seq_one_letter_code
_entity_poly.pdbx_strand_id
1 'polypeptide(L)'
;MAGAGRVGPRKHVRLESLEDCRVLENPGSDSMSDTHGCPAYVSPEILSGAAPYSGKMADMWSLGVMLYTMLAGRYPFHDPDPAALFSKIRRGQCCLPEGLSPGARCLLQSLLRKEPPERLTAAELLAHPWFRPPPPVSRETAPGEQEASSPEQTVPSFDAEEEDDEDPFC
;
A
#
# COMPACT_ATOMS: atom_id res chain seq x y z
N MET A 1 10.58 11.39 -41.76
CA MET A 1 9.57 11.92 -40.81
C MET A 1 8.80 10.74 -40.23
N ALA A 2 9.17 10.26 -39.04
CA ALA A 2 8.40 9.24 -38.33
C ALA A 2 7.31 9.92 -37.50
N GLY A 3 6.05 9.57 -37.75
CA GLY A 3 4.91 10.14 -37.05
C GLY A 3 4.93 9.72 -35.58
N ALA A 4 5.00 10.71 -34.69
CA ALA A 4 4.72 10.52 -33.28
C ALA A 4 3.24 10.11 -33.13
N GLY A 5 2.99 8.81 -33.02
CA GLY A 5 1.69 8.30 -32.62
C GLY A 5 1.36 8.85 -31.24
N ARG A 6 0.34 9.71 -31.16
CA ARG A 6 -0.18 10.19 -29.87
C ARG A 6 -0.66 8.98 -29.08
N VAL A 7 0.12 8.58 -28.08
CA VAL A 7 -0.30 7.60 -27.08
C VAL A 7 -1.42 8.26 -26.29
N GLY A 8 -2.66 7.80 -26.49
CA GLY A 8 -3.79 8.23 -25.67
C GLY A 8 -3.56 7.91 -24.19
N PRO A 9 -4.29 8.56 -23.26
CA PRO A 9 -4.10 8.34 -21.83
C PRO A 9 -4.31 6.85 -21.50
N ARG A 10 -3.27 6.20 -20.96
CA ARG A 10 -3.33 4.79 -20.53
C ARG A 10 -4.19 4.70 -19.28
N LYS A 11 -5.35 4.05 -19.38
CA LYS A 11 -6.33 3.87 -18.27
C LYS A 11 -6.27 2.50 -17.60
N HIS A 12 -5.30 1.66 -17.95
CA HIS A 12 -5.21 0.28 -17.49
C HIS A 12 -3.95 0.11 -16.64
N VAL A 13 -4.13 -0.35 -15.41
CA VAL A 13 -3.06 -0.76 -14.52
C VAL A 13 -2.77 -2.25 -14.75
N ARG A 14 -1.50 -2.64 -14.66
CA ARG A 14 -1.04 -4.03 -14.73
C ARG A 14 0.02 -4.22 -13.65
N LEU A 15 0.01 -5.40 -13.02
CA LEU A 15 1.17 -5.84 -12.24
C LEU A 15 2.30 -6.14 -13.24
N GLU A 16 3.50 -5.68 -12.91
CA GLU A 16 4.66 -5.80 -13.80
C GLU A 16 5.24 -7.22 -13.78
N SER A 17 5.46 -7.76 -12.58
CA SER A 17 5.98 -9.12 -12.39
C SER A 17 5.38 -9.78 -11.14
N LEU A 18 5.51 -11.10 -11.08
CA LEU A 18 5.17 -11.95 -9.93
C LEU A 18 6.42 -12.72 -9.44
N GLU A 19 7.63 -12.27 -9.80
CA GLU A 19 8.89 -12.92 -9.45
C GLU A 19 9.07 -13.10 -7.93
N ASP A 20 8.64 -12.12 -7.13
CA ASP A 20 8.71 -12.16 -5.67
C ASP A 20 7.45 -12.75 -5.02
N CYS A 21 6.49 -13.25 -5.80
CA CYS A 21 5.27 -13.84 -5.26
C CYS A 21 5.51 -15.27 -4.79
N ARG A 22 5.00 -15.58 -3.60
CA ARG A 22 5.01 -16.95 -3.09
C ARG A 22 3.70 -17.67 -3.41
N VAL A 23 3.82 -18.84 -4.02
CA VAL A 23 2.68 -19.74 -4.22
C VAL A 23 2.39 -20.48 -2.92
N LEU A 24 1.16 -20.37 -2.43
CA LEU A 24 0.71 -21.10 -1.25
C LEU A 24 0.28 -22.52 -1.65
N GLU A 25 0.91 -23.54 -1.06
CA GLU A 25 0.51 -24.94 -1.25
C GLU A 25 -0.89 -25.22 -0.69
N ASN A 26 -1.22 -24.57 0.43
CA ASN A 26 -2.53 -24.60 1.04
C ASN A 26 -3.08 -23.18 1.15
N PRO A 27 -4.21 -22.85 0.49
CA PRO A 27 -4.83 -21.52 0.58
C PRO A 27 -5.22 -21.10 1.99
N GLY A 28 -5.37 -22.03 2.93
CA GLY A 28 -5.65 -21.75 4.35
C GLY A 28 -4.41 -21.43 5.19
N SER A 29 -3.20 -21.61 4.65
CA SER A 29 -1.94 -21.42 5.36
C SER A 29 -1.05 -20.42 4.62
N ASP A 30 -1.19 -19.13 4.97
CA ASP A 30 -0.40 -18.02 4.42
C ASP A 30 0.64 -17.48 5.40
N SER A 31 1.13 -18.34 6.29
CA SER A 31 2.19 -18.05 7.25
C SER A 31 3.53 -17.85 6.54
N MET A 32 4.14 -16.69 6.74
CA MET A 32 5.42 -16.27 6.15
C MET A 32 6.42 -15.89 7.24
N SER A 33 7.71 -15.96 6.91
CA SER A 33 8.82 -15.66 7.82
C SER A 33 9.93 -14.83 7.18
N ASP A 34 9.82 -14.54 5.88
CA ASP A 34 10.75 -13.71 5.14
C ASP A 34 10.54 -12.22 5.45
N THR A 35 11.55 -11.39 5.17
CA THR A 35 11.48 -9.94 5.37
C THR A 35 11.83 -9.22 4.08
N HIS A 36 11.21 -9.64 2.97
CA HIS A 36 11.34 -8.95 1.69
C HIS A 36 10.24 -7.91 1.52
N GLY A 37 10.58 -6.75 0.98
CA GLY A 37 9.60 -5.73 0.62
C GLY A 37 10.18 -4.32 0.57
N CYS A 38 9.55 -3.48 -0.23
CA CYS A 38 9.89 -2.07 -0.28
C CYS A 38 9.52 -1.37 1.06
N PRO A 39 10.44 -0.60 1.68
CA PRO A 39 10.23 0.06 2.98
C PRO A 39 8.95 0.89 3.10
N ALA A 40 8.49 1.48 1.99
CA ALA A 40 7.27 2.31 2.00
C ALA A 40 5.98 1.48 2.07
N TYR A 41 6.02 0.20 1.67
CA TYR A 41 4.86 -0.69 1.57
C TYR A 41 4.86 -1.78 2.65
N VAL A 42 5.97 -2.00 3.35
CA VAL A 42 6.08 -3.01 4.40
C VAL A 42 5.08 -2.77 5.55
N SER A 43 4.50 -3.85 6.08
CA SER A 43 3.52 -3.79 7.16
C SER A 43 4.17 -3.71 8.56
N PRO A 44 3.44 -3.21 9.59
CA PRO A 44 3.96 -3.04 10.93
C PRO A 44 4.50 -4.33 11.59
N GLU A 45 3.85 -5.46 11.32
CA GLU A 45 4.19 -6.78 11.86
C GLU A 45 5.50 -7.32 11.31
N ILE A 46 5.80 -7.08 10.03
CA ILE A 46 7.09 -7.44 9.41
C ILE A 46 8.21 -6.63 10.08
N LEU A 47 8.02 -5.31 10.24
CA LEU A 47 8.99 -4.43 10.91
C LEU A 47 9.17 -4.68 12.41
N SER A 48 8.25 -5.40 13.02
CA SER A 48 8.31 -5.75 14.45
C SER A 48 8.97 -7.11 14.68
N GLY A 49 9.43 -7.79 13.62
CA GLY A 49 10.02 -9.12 13.71
C GLY A 49 9.03 -10.19 14.16
N ALA A 50 7.72 -9.97 13.93
CA ALA A 50 6.65 -10.85 14.40
C ALA A 50 6.48 -12.09 13.49
N ALA A 51 7.57 -12.76 13.13
CA ALA A 51 7.50 -14.02 12.41
C ALA A 51 6.97 -15.13 13.34
N PRO A 52 6.03 -15.98 12.89
CA PRO A 52 5.37 -15.94 11.58
C PRO A 52 4.28 -14.87 11.46
N TYR A 53 4.13 -14.27 10.27
CA TYR A 53 3.06 -13.33 9.93
C TYR A 53 2.16 -13.84 8.79
N SER A 54 0.97 -13.24 8.63
CA SER A 54 0.08 -13.54 7.51
C SER A 54 0.46 -12.74 6.26
N GLY A 55 0.88 -13.44 5.20
CA GLY A 55 1.23 -12.84 3.92
C GLY A 55 0.05 -12.09 3.30
N LYS A 56 -1.17 -12.63 3.38
CA LYS A 56 -2.36 -11.95 2.83
C LYS A 56 -2.64 -10.64 3.57
N MET A 57 -2.53 -10.62 4.90
CA MET A 57 -2.79 -9.39 5.64
C MET A 57 -1.70 -8.34 5.41
N ALA A 58 -0.45 -8.77 5.16
CA ALA A 58 0.61 -7.88 4.70
C ALA A 58 0.29 -7.29 3.31
N ASP A 59 -0.20 -8.09 2.36
CA ASP A 59 -0.64 -7.59 1.04
C ASP A 59 -1.76 -6.55 1.15
N MET A 60 -2.73 -6.76 2.06
CA MET A 60 -3.82 -5.80 2.28
C MET A 60 -3.32 -4.46 2.82
N TRP A 61 -2.24 -4.46 3.62
CA TRP A 61 -1.57 -3.24 4.06
C TRP A 61 -0.89 -2.52 2.88
N SER A 62 -0.09 -3.24 2.09
CA SER A 62 0.57 -2.72 0.89
C SER A 62 -0.44 -2.11 -0.10
N LEU A 63 -1.59 -2.75 -0.26
CA LEU A 63 -2.70 -2.27 -1.07
C LEU A 63 -3.31 -0.96 -0.49
N GLY A 64 -3.43 -0.86 0.83
CA GLY A 64 -3.83 0.37 1.52
C GLY A 64 -2.86 1.52 1.29
N VAL A 65 -1.55 1.25 1.35
CA VAL A 65 -0.50 2.24 1.05
C VAL A 65 -0.62 2.70 -0.41
N MET A 66 -0.73 1.77 -1.36
CA MET A 66 -0.89 2.08 -2.77
C MET A 66 -2.15 2.92 -3.04
N LEU A 67 -3.29 2.54 -2.47
CA LEU A 67 -4.54 3.28 -2.62
C LEU A 67 -4.43 4.69 -2.05
N TYR A 68 -3.80 4.85 -0.88
CA TYR A 68 -3.54 6.16 -0.30
C TYR A 68 -2.74 7.01 -1.27
N THR A 69 -1.64 6.48 -1.81
CA THR A 69 -0.77 7.20 -2.74
C THR A 69 -1.50 7.61 -4.01
N MET A 70 -2.39 6.76 -4.55
CA MET A 70 -3.22 7.11 -5.71
C MET A 70 -4.20 8.25 -5.42
N LEU A 71 -4.78 8.30 -4.22
CA LEU A 71 -5.78 9.29 -3.85
C LEU A 71 -5.19 10.61 -3.34
N ALA A 72 -4.03 10.56 -2.69
CA ALA A 72 -3.40 11.70 -2.02
C ALA A 72 -2.18 12.25 -2.77
N GLY A 73 -1.65 11.52 -3.74
CA GLY A 73 -0.43 11.88 -4.47
C GLY A 73 0.86 11.80 -3.64
N ARG A 74 0.80 11.20 -2.45
CA ARG A 74 1.90 11.11 -1.49
C ARG A 74 1.76 9.85 -0.63
N TYR A 75 2.84 9.35 -0.04
CA TYR A 75 2.80 8.19 0.86
C TYR A 75 2.09 8.50 2.19
N PRO A 76 1.41 7.50 2.80
CA PRO A 76 0.82 7.65 4.13
C PRO A 76 1.88 7.76 5.23
N PHE A 77 3.05 7.14 5.02
CA PHE A 77 4.22 7.19 5.89
C PHE A 77 5.43 7.60 5.05
N HIS A 78 6.14 8.62 5.49
CA HIS A 78 7.35 9.11 4.82
C HIS A 78 8.26 9.76 5.84
N ASP A 79 9.54 9.46 5.78
CA ASP A 79 10.61 10.15 6.50
C ASP A 79 11.93 9.93 5.76
N PRO A 80 12.82 10.93 5.66
CA PRO A 80 14.16 10.74 5.12
C PRO A 80 15.03 9.83 5.99
N ASP A 81 14.78 9.73 7.30
CA ASP A 81 15.45 8.78 8.17
C ASP A 81 14.69 7.44 8.18
N PRO A 82 15.31 6.32 7.73
CA PRO A 82 14.68 5.01 7.74
C PRO A 82 14.19 4.58 9.13
N ALA A 83 14.93 4.91 10.19
CA ALA A 83 14.53 4.55 11.55
C ALA A 83 13.25 5.28 11.98
N ALA A 84 13.14 6.56 11.65
CA ALA A 84 11.93 7.36 11.84
C ALA A 84 10.77 6.87 10.96
N LEU A 85 11.01 6.51 9.70
CA LEU A 85 10.00 5.91 8.81
C LEU A 85 9.44 4.63 9.42
N PHE A 86 10.30 3.70 9.81
CA PHE A 86 9.87 2.45 10.45
C PHE A 86 9.15 2.67 11.77
N SER A 87 9.55 3.69 12.54
CA SER A 87 8.83 4.10 13.75
C SER A 87 7.41 4.58 13.42
N LYS A 88 7.22 5.36 12.35
CA LYS A 88 5.88 5.80 11.89
C LYS A 88 5.03 4.61 11.43
N ILE A 89 5.60 3.70 10.65
CA ILE A 89 4.91 2.50 10.17
C ILE A 89 4.48 1.62 11.36
N ARG A 90 5.38 1.33 12.30
CA ARG A 90 5.08 0.55 13.52
C ARG A 90 3.96 1.17 14.39
N ARG A 91 3.85 2.50 14.41
CA ARG A 91 2.74 3.20 15.09
C ARG A 91 1.42 3.07 14.34
N GLY A 92 1.44 2.92 13.02
CA GLY A 92 0.26 2.75 12.16
C GLY A 92 -0.65 3.99 12.08
N GLN A 93 -0.20 5.15 12.56
CA GLN A 93 -0.98 6.38 12.56
C GLN A 93 -0.70 7.17 11.27
N CYS A 94 -1.62 7.10 10.31
CA CYS A 94 -1.55 7.90 9.08
C CYS A 94 -2.55 9.07 9.14
N CYS A 95 -2.15 10.23 8.62
CA CYS A 95 -3.03 11.39 8.48
C CYS A 95 -3.77 11.32 7.14
N LEU A 96 -5.09 11.13 7.18
CA LEU A 96 -5.94 11.14 5.99
C LEU A 96 -6.21 12.57 5.48
N PRO A 97 -6.04 12.86 4.17
CA PRO A 97 -6.39 14.16 3.60
C PRO A 97 -7.87 14.54 3.82
N GLU A 98 -8.16 15.84 3.93
CA GLU A 98 -9.51 16.36 4.16
C GLU A 98 -10.43 16.20 2.93
N GLY A 99 -9.88 16.25 1.72
CA GLY A 99 -10.65 16.12 0.46
C GLY A 99 -11.13 14.71 0.11
N LEU A 100 -10.85 13.71 0.94
CA LEU A 100 -11.29 12.34 0.68
C LEU A 100 -12.79 12.17 0.99
N SER A 101 -13.52 11.50 0.09
CA SER A 101 -14.91 11.13 0.33
C SER A 101 -15.04 10.25 1.58
N PRO A 102 -16.17 10.30 2.31
CA PRO A 102 -16.37 9.48 3.51
C PRO A 102 -16.13 7.98 3.27
N GLY A 103 -16.53 7.48 2.10
CA GLY A 103 -16.29 6.09 1.70
C GLY A 103 -14.82 5.76 1.48
N ALA A 104 -14.05 6.66 0.87
CA ALA A 104 -12.61 6.49 0.67
C ALA A 104 -11.86 6.50 2.01
N ARG A 105 -12.24 7.41 2.92
CA ARG A 105 -11.67 7.48 4.27
C ARG A 105 -11.92 6.20 5.05
N CYS A 106 -13.17 5.71 5.03
CA CYS A 106 -13.55 4.44 5.67
C CYS A 106 -12.72 3.27 5.12
N LEU A 107 -12.58 3.19 3.80
CA LEU A 107 -11.82 2.13 3.15
C LEU A 107 -10.33 2.16 3.54
N LEU A 108 -9.69 3.32 3.48
CA LEU A 108 -8.29 3.47 3.88
C LEU A 108 -8.05 3.14 5.35
N GLN A 109 -8.94 3.58 6.24
CA GLN A 109 -8.87 3.24 7.68
C GLN A 109 -9.06 1.75 7.96
N SER A 110 -9.74 1.04 7.05
CA SER A 110 -10.00 -0.40 7.19
C SER A 110 -8.86 -1.24 6.60
N LEU A 111 -8.11 -0.71 5.62
CA LEU A 111 -6.91 -1.36 5.07
C LEU A 111 -5.66 -1.10 5.93
N LEU A 112 -5.50 0.13 6.43
CA LEU A 112 -4.32 0.57 7.19
C LEU A 112 -4.49 0.38 8.71
N ARG A 113 -5.20 -0.67 9.14
CA ARG A 113 -5.24 -1.06 10.55
C ARG A 113 -3.90 -1.65 10.96
N LYS A 114 -3.40 -1.24 12.12
CA LYS A 114 -2.13 -1.74 12.66
C LYS A 114 -2.19 -3.25 12.86
N GLU A 115 -3.19 -3.72 13.59
CA GLU A 115 -3.35 -5.14 13.88
C GLU A 115 -3.84 -5.89 12.63
N PRO A 116 -3.11 -6.92 12.14
CA PRO A 116 -3.51 -7.71 10.99
C PRO A 116 -4.97 -8.19 11.02
N PRO A 117 -5.49 -8.81 12.11
CA PRO A 117 -6.86 -9.33 12.09
C PRO A 117 -7.95 -8.26 12.02
N GLU A 118 -7.62 -6.98 12.22
CA GLU A 118 -8.57 -5.87 12.06
C GLU A 118 -8.65 -5.33 10.63
N ARG A 119 -7.72 -5.72 9.74
CA ARG A 119 -7.76 -5.25 8.34
C ARG A 119 -8.83 -5.99 7.55
N LEU A 120 -9.35 -5.33 6.53
CA LEU A 120 -10.20 -5.98 5.53
C LEU A 120 -9.43 -7.10 4.82
N THR A 121 -10.08 -8.22 4.61
CA THR A 121 -9.65 -9.24 3.65
C THR A 121 -9.94 -8.78 2.21
N ALA A 122 -9.31 -9.42 1.22
CA ALA A 122 -9.58 -9.13 -0.19
C ALA A 122 -11.07 -9.33 -0.58
N ALA A 123 -11.73 -10.33 0.00
CA ALA A 123 -13.15 -10.58 -0.25
C ALA A 123 -14.04 -9.46 0.32
N GLU A 124 -13.76 -9.01 1.54
CA GLU A 124 -14.50 -7.91 2.17
C GLU A 124 -14.23 -6.57 1.47
N LEU A 125 -12.98 -6.34 1.04
CA LEU A 125 -12.59 -5.19 0.25
C LEU A 125 -13.43 -5.09 -1.03
N LEU A 126 -13.55 -6.18 -1.79
CA LEU A 126 -14.35 -6.22 -3.02
C LEU A 126 -15.85 -6.00 -2.76
N ALA A 127 -16.34 -6.36 -1.57
CA ALA A 127 -17.71 -6.13 -1.15
C ALA A 127 -17.98 -4.71 -0.63
N HIS A 128 -16.92 -3.93 -0.37
CA HIS A 128 -16.99 -2.63 0.30
C HIS A 128 -17.83 -1.61 -0.50
N PRO A 129 -18.70 -0.81 0.16
CA PRO A 129 -19.60 0.13 -0.53
C PRO A 129 -18.91 1.17 -1.41
N TRP A 130 -17.64 1.47 -1.16
CA TRP A 130 -16.87 2.42 -1.98
C TRP A 130 -16.71 1.98 -3.44
N PHE A 131 -16.74 0.68 -3.73
CA PHE A 131 -16.71 0.15 -5.09
C PHE A 131 -18.08 0.10 -5.76
N ARG A 132 -19.17 0.37 -5.02
CA ARG A 132 -20.52 0.38 -5.57
C ARG A 132 -20.80 1.72 -6.23
N PRO A 133 -21.53 1.74 -7.35
CA PRO A 133 -21.94 3.00 -7.97
C PRO A 133 -22.76 3.82 -6.95
N PRO A 134 -22.56 5.14 -6.89
CA PRO A 134 -23.41 5.98 -6.06
C PRO A 134 -24.87 5.80 -6.50
N PRO A 135 -25.83 5.83 -5.57
CA PRO A 135 -27.24 5.90 -5.94
C PRO A 135 -27.45 7.12 -6.85
N PRO A 136 -28.40 7.08 -7.80
CA PRO A 136 -28.66 8.21 -8.69
C PRO A 136 -28.99 9.45 -7.85
N VAL A 137 -28.06 10.41 -7.80
CA VAL A 137 -28.22 11.66 -7.05
C VAL A 137 -28.82 12.71 -7.99
N SER A 138 -29.97 13.27 -7.60
CA SER A 138 -30.52 14.49 -8.20
C SER A 138 -29.49 15.61 -8.04
N ARG A 139 -28.97 16.12 -9.15
CA ARG A 139 -27.88 17.10 -9.16
C ARG A 139 -28.29 18.42 -8.48
N GLU A 140 -27.70 18.72 -7.34
CA GLU A 140 -27.48 20.10 -6.90
C GLU A 140 -25.98 20.38 -6.88
N THR A 141 -25.61 21.44 -7.58
CA THR A 141 -24.25 21.87 -7.88
C THR A 141 -23.57 22.51 -6.68
N ALA A 142 -22.31 22.14 -6.42
CA ALA A 142 -21.41 22.94 -5.61
C ALA A 142 -19.97 22.90 -6.16
N PRO A 143 -19.13 23.93 -5.88
CA PRO A 143 -18.02 24.34 -6.74
C PRO A 143 -16.61 24.08 -6.16
N GLY A 144 -15.65 23.92 -7.08
CA GLY A 144 -14.26 24.42 -6.99
C GLY A 144 -13.25 23.59 -6.20
N GLU A 145 -12.50 22.73 -6.89
CA GLU A 145 -11.31 22.06 -6.33
C GLU A 145 -10.07 22.94 -6.54
N GLN A 146 -9.32 23.22 -5.47
CA GLN A 146 -8.00 23.85 -5.51
C GLN A 146 -6.92 22.77 -5.48
N GLU A 147 -6.11 22.69 -6.54
CA GLU A 147 -4.91 21.86 -6.62
C GLU A 147 -3.85 22.34 -5.62
N ALA A 148 -3.58 21.52 -4.61
CA ALA A 148 -2.44 21.70 -3.73
C ALA A 148 -1.19 21.05 -4.35
N SER A 149 -0.25 21.87 -4.79
CA SER A 149 1.10 21.44 -5.20
C SER A 149 1.83 20.86 -3.98
N SER A 150 2.09 19.55 -4.01
CA SER A 150 2.94 18.86 -3.02
C SER A 150 4.23 18.38 -3.71
N PRO A 151 5.38 18.40 -3.02
CA PRO A 151 6.66 17.97 -3.58
C PRO A 151 6.67 16.48 -3.92
N GLU A 152 7.31 16.12 -5.03
CA GLU A 152 7.47 14.74 -5.48
C GLU A 152 8.18 13.89 -4.41
N GLN A 153 7.56 12.76 -4.05
CA GLN A 153 8.14 11.78 -3.13
C GLN A 153 8.64 10.58 -3.92
N THR A 154 9.91 10.23 -3.73
CA THR A 154 10.51 9.01 -4.29
C THR A 154 10.41 7.86 -3.29
N VAL A 155 10.29 6.63 -3.81
CA VAL A 155 10.40 5.42 -3.00
C VAL A 155 11.81 5.39 -2.36
N PRO A 156 11.94 5.32 -1.03
CA PRO A 156 13.26 5.12 -0.41
C PRO A 156 13.76 3.70 -0.76
N SER A 157 14.90 3.63 -1.44
CA SER A 157 15.62 2.38 -1.70
C SER A 157 16.29 1.92 -0.40
N PHE A 158 16.04 0.68 0.00
CA PHE A 158 16.80 0.00 1.04
C PHE A 158 17.57 -1.13 0.38
N ASP A 159 18.89 -0.98 0.31
CA ASP A 159 19.79 -2.09 0.04
C ASP A 159 19.82 -2.90 1.34
N ALA A 160 19.07 -4.00 1.38
CA ALA A 160 19.30 -5.02 2.38
C ALA A 160 20.68 -5.59 2.07
N GLU A 161 21.70 -5.18 2.82
CA GLU A 161 22.98 -5.86 2.78
C GLU A 161 22.71 -7.33 3.13
N GLU A 162 22.93 -8.22 2.17
CA GLU A 162 23.00 -9.65 2.41
C GLU A 162 24.13 -9.83 3.43
N GLU A 163 23.79 -10.30 4.64
CA GLU A 163 24.80 -10.87 5.53
C GLU A 163 25.31 -12.13 4.83
N ASP A 164 26.44 -12.00 4.13
CA ASP A 164 27.30 -13.11 3.77
C ASP A 164 27.63 -13.85 5.09
N ASP A 165 26.92 -14.94 5.36
CA ASP A 165 27.35 -15.95 6.31
C ASP A 165 28.73 -16.45 5.83
N GLU A 166 29.80 -15.88 6.39
CA GLU A 166 31.13 -16.47 6.36
C GLU A 166 31.02 -17.88 6.95
N ASP A 167 31.13 -18.89 6.08
CA ASP A 167 31.29 -20.30 6.44
C ASP A 167 32.40 -20.43 7.51
N PRO A 168 32.08 -20.77 8.77
CA PRO A 168 33.08 -21.19 9.71
C PRO A 168 33.25 -22.69 9.48
N PHE A 169 34.44 -23.07 9.01
CA PHE A 169 35.02 -24.42 8.93
C PHE A 169 35.13 -25.07 7.52
N CYS A 170 36.34 -24.87 6.96
CA CYS A 170 37.12 -25.70 6.01
C CYS A 170 36.87 -25.58 4.51
#